data_AF-A0A3F2RYX6-F1
#
_entry.id   AF-A0A3F2RYX6-F1
#
_cell.length_a   1.000
_cell.length_b   1.000
_cell.length_c   1.000
_cell.angle_alpha   90.00
_cell.angle_beta   90.00
_cell.angle_gamma   90.00
#
_symmetry.space_group_name_H-M   'P 1'
#
loop_
_entity.id
_entity.type
_entity.pdbx_description
1 polymer ?
#
loop_
_entity_poly.entity_id
_entity_poly.type
_entity_poly.pdbx_seq_one_letter_code
_entity_poly.pdbx_strand_id
1 'polypeptide(L)'
;MYETVKLLALAADPYLDTCQTASTYTFVPPAAYPTESQILLMCMTSDCYSLIADLLALKPADCVIDFGKVKINVLELAKSFLPNCTALGLSA
;
A
#
# COMPACT_ATOMS: atom_id res chain seq x y z
N MET A 1 -18.63 -5.77 3.04
CA MET A 1 -17.85 -6.30 4.18
C MET A 1 -16.78 -7.33 3.81
N TYR A 2 -16.60 -7.75 2.54
CA TYR A 2 -15.58 -8.74 2.18
C TYR A 2 -14.20 -8.16 1.86
N GLU A 3 -14.14 -6.88 1.48
CA GLU A 3 -12.91 -6.27 0.97
C GLU A 3 -11.85 -6.04 2.06
N THR A 4 -12.28 -5.74 3.29
CA THR A 4 -11.38 -5.59 4.44
C THR A 4 -10.69 -6.90 4.83
N VAL A 5 -11.25 -8.07 4.51
CA VAL A 5 -10.64 -9.37 4.80
C VAL A 5 -9.38 -9.60 3.97
N LYS A 6 -9.30 -9.06 2.75
CA LYS A 6 -8.07 -9.10 1.96
C LYS A 6 -6.93 -8.34 2.64
N LEU A 7 -7.25 -7.22 3.30
CA LEU A 7 -6.27 -6.49 4.10
C LEU A 7 -5.84 -7.24 5.36
N LEU A 8 -6.68 -8.12 5.92
CA LEU A 8 -6.24 -9.04 6.97
C LEU A 8 -5.22 -10.06 6.47
N ALA A 9 -5.34 -10.53 5.22
CA ALA A 9 -4.31 -11.41 4.64
C ALA A 9 -2.97 -10.67 4.51
N LEU A 10 -3.02 -9.39 4.14
CA LEU A 10 -1.84 -8.52 4.10
C LEU A 10 -1.22 -8.30 5.49
N ALA A 11 -2.01 -8.38 6.57
CA ALA A 11 -1.50 -8.25 7.95
C ALA A 11 -0.47 -9.34 8.33
N ALA A 12 -0.51 -10.48 7.65
CA ALA A 12 0.43 -11.60 7.84
C ALA A 12 1.54 -11.63 6.78
N ASP A 13 1.59 -10.63 5.90
CA ASP A 13 2.57 -10.54 4.82
C ASP A 13 3.97 -10.27 5.40
N PRO A 14 5.01 -11.03 5.00
CA PRO A 14 6.36 -10.88 5.54
C PRO A 14 7.00 -9.52 5.23
N TYR A 15 6.53 -8.81 4.20
CA TYR A 15 7.06 -7.52 3.79
C TYR A 15 6.35 -6.34 4.46
N LEU A 16 5.24 -6.59 5.17
CA LEU A 16 4.44 -5.54 5.79
C LEU A 16 5.23 -4.74 6.81
N ASP A 17 5.80 -5.40 7.82
CA ASP A 17 6.47 -4.73 8.93
C ASP A 17 7.68 -3.91 8.45
N THR A 18 8.49 -4.49 7.56
CA THR A 18 9.65 -3.81 6.97
C THR A 18 9.23 -2.58 6.16
N CYS A 19 8.24 -2.73 5.26
CA CYS A 19 7.79 -1.61 4.45
C CYS A 19 7.17 -0.49 5.30
N GLN A 20 6.32 -0.83 6.28
CA GLN A 20 5.71 0.17 7.16
C GLN A 20 6.75 0.91 8.00
N THR A 21 7.73 0.18 8.53
CA THR A 21 8.80 0.77 9.35
C THR A 21 9.69 1.69 8.53
N ALA A 22 10.11 1.26 7.33
CA ALA A 22 10.97 2.04 6.46
C ALA A 22 10.27 3.29 5.88
N SER A 23 8.99 3.16 5.50
CA SER A 23 8.23 4.24 4.89
C SER A 23 7.50 5.15 5.88
N THR A 24 7.32 4.69 7.12
CA THR A 24 6.40 5.27 8.12
C THR A 24 4.93 5.27 7.70
N TYR A 25 4.58 4.60 6.60
CA TYR A 25 3.21 4.46 6.15
C TYR A 25 2.55 3.23 6.78
N THR A 26 1.33 3.34 7.27
CA THR A 26 0.56 2.21 7.80
C THR A 26 -0.42 1.71 6.75
N PHE A 27 -0.33 0.43 6.39
CA PHE A 27 -1.24 -0.22 5.44
C PHE A 27 -2.45 -0.85 6.14
N VAL A 28 -2.28 -1.41 7.35
CA VAL A 28 -3.32 -2.19 8.02
C VAL A 28 -3.51 -1.76 9.48
N PRO A 29 -4.62 -1.07 9.81
CA PRO A 29 -5.51 -0.34 8.90
C PRO A 29 -4.85 0.95 8.41
N PRO A 30 -5.15 1.41 7.20
CA PRO A 30 -4.59 2.67 6.72
C PRO A 30 -5.27 3.86 7.38
N ALA A 31 -4.51 4.92 7.64
CA ALA A 31 -5.01 6.15 8.25
C ALA A 31 -5.18 7.30 7.26
N ALA A 32 -4.47 7.25 6.13
CA ALA A 32 -4.46 8.24 5.06
C ALA A 32 -3.95 7.58 3.76
N TYR A 33 -4.03 8.30 2.64
CA TYR A 33 -3.15 8.00 1.51
C TYR A 33 -1.70 8.37 1.87
N PRO A 34 -0.68 7.68 1.33
CA PRO A 34 0.71 8.03 1.53
C PRO A 34 1.00 9.48 1.13
N THR A 35 1.77 10.21 1.94
CA THR A 35 2.32 11.51 1.55
C THR A 35 3.44 11.34 0.52
N GLU A 36 3.84 12.41 -0.18
CA GLU A 36 4.98 12.37 -1.11
C GLU A 36 6.26 11.84 -0.46
N SER A 37 6.54 12.24 0.79
CA SER A 37 7.69 11.75 1.55
C SER A 37 7.60 10.25 1.87
N GLN A 38 6.42 9.75 2.23
CA GLN A 38 6.20 8.33 2.46
C GLN A 38 6.36 7.53 1.17
N ILE A 39 5.80 8.02 0.06
CA ILE A 39 5.96 7.42 -1.27
C ILE A 39 7.44 7.31 -1.62
N LEU A 40 8.21 8.37 -1.45
CA LEU A 40 9.65 8.36 -1.72
C LEU A 40 10.37 7.24 -0.94
N LEU A 41 10.09 7.13 0.36
CA LEU A 41 10.68 6.09 1.21
C LEU A 41 10.21 4.68 0.81
N MET A 42 8.93 4.52 0.44
CA MET A 42 8.42 3.25 -0.09
C MET A 42 9.15 2.88 -1.38
N CYS A 43 9.34 3.82 -2.30
CA CYS A 43 10.03 3.60 -3.58
C CYS A 43 11.51 3.25 -3.41
N MET A 44 12.14 3.61 -2.29
CA MET A 44 13.51 3.24 -1.93
C MET A 44 13.61 1.89 -1.19
N THR A 45 12.47 1.27 -0.85
CA THR A 45 12.42 0.05 -0.04
C THR A 45 11.93 -1.12 -0.89
N SER A 46 12.79 -2.10 -1.16
CA SER A 46 12.44 -3.29 -1.98
C SER A 46 11.21 -4.03 -1.45
N ASP A 47 11.10 -4.15 -0.13
CA ASP A 47 9.99 -4.86 0.52
C ASP A 47 8.65 -4.17 0.26
N CYS A 48 8.62 -2.86 0.02
CA CYS A 48 7.39 -2.18 -0.39
C CYS A 48 6.93 -2.58 -1.80
N TYR A 49 7.85 -2.90 -2.72
CA TYR A 49 7.48 -3.44 -4.03
C TYR A 49 6.84 -4.81 -3.89
N SER A 50 7.44 -5.69 -3.09
CA SER A 50 6.90 -7.02 -2.82
C SER A 50 5.52 -6.93 -2.16
N LEU A 51 5.38 -6.11 -1.11
CA LEU A 51 4.12 -5.89 -0.42
C LEU A 51 3.01 -5.39 -1.36
N ILE A 52 3.32 -4.44 -2.25
CA ILE A 52 2.35 -3.92 -3.22
C ILE A 52 1.99 -4.98 -4.26
N ALA A 53 2.94 -5.80 -4.71
CA ALA A 53 2.68 -6.90 -5.62
C ALA A 53 1.76 -7.95 -4.97
N ASP A 54 2.01 -8.30 -3.70
CA ASP A 54 1.18 -9.22 -2.93
C ASP A 54 -0.21 -8.64 -2.68
N LEU A 55 -0.32 -7.35 -2.38
CA LEU A 55 -1.60 -6.64 -2.29
C LEU A 55 -2.38 -6.70 -3.62
N LEU A 56 -1.74 -6.49 -4.77
CA LEU A 56 -2.38 -6.62 -6.08
C LEU A 56 -2.81 -8.06 -6.39
N ALA A 57 -2.05 -9.06 -5.93
CA ALA A 57 -2.36 -10.47 -6.10
C ALA A 57 -3.64 -10.90 -5.35
N LEU A 58 -3.99 -10.21 -4.27
CA LEU A 58 -5.27 -10.37 -3.56
C LEU A 58 -6.48 -9.83 -4.35
N LYS A 59 -6.25 -9.21 -5.52
CA LYS A 59 -7.26 -8.64 -6.43
C LYS A 59 -8.23 -7.70 -5.69
N PRO A 60 -7.73 -6.59 -5.14
CA PRO A 60 -8.60 -5.63 -4.48
C PRO A 60 -9.63 -5.08 -5.47
N ALA A 61 -10.85 -4.91 -5.00
CA ALA A 61 -11.93 -4.33 -5.80
C ALA A 61 -11.69 -2.83 -6.01
N ASP A 62 -12.11 -2.32 -7.17
CA ASP A 62 -12.09 -0.90 -7.48
C ASP A 62 -13.23 -0.18 -6.75
N CYS A 63 -13.08 -0.03 -5.43
CA CYS A 63 -14.09 0.56 -4.58
C CYS A 63 -13.47 1.28 -3.39
N VAL A 64 -14.15 2.33 -2.94
CA VAL A 64 -13.76 3.08 -1.75
C VAL A 64 -14.24 2.35 -0.50
N ILE A 65 -13.28 1.98 0.35
CA ILE A 65 -13.53 1.42 1.68
C ILE A 65 -13.48 2.55 2.70
N ASP A 66 -14.49 2.63 3.56
CA ASP A 66 -14.54 3.55 4.68
C ASP A 66 -13.98 2.88 5.94
N PHE A 67 -12.82 3.35 6.41
CA PHE A 67 -12.18 2.93 7.66
C PHE A 67 -12.53 3.85 8.84
N GLY A 68 -13.61 4.63 8.72
CA GLY A 68 -14.11 5.58 9.70
C GLY A 68 -13.42 6.95 9.61
N LYS A 69 -12.09 6.98 9.74
CA LYS A 69 -11.31 8.24 9.65
C LYS A 69 -10.83 8.56 8.24
N VAL A 70 -10.80 7.55 7.36
CA VAL A 70 -10.28 7.68 6.00
C VAL A 70 -11.11 6.84 5.04
N LYS A 71 -11.23 7.33 3.82
CA LYS A 71 -11.83 6.65 2.67
C LYS A 71 -10.75 6.34 1.65
N ILE A 72 -10.47 5.06 1.42
CA ILE A 72 -9.38 4.61 0.54
C ILE A 72 -9.89 3.62 -0.49
N ASN A 73 -9.49 3.82 -1.74
CA ASN A 73 -9.55 2.80 -2.77
C ASN A 73 -8.22 2.04 -2.78
N VAL A 74 -8.26 0.80 -2.28
CA VAL A 74 -7.05 -0.03 -2.11
C VAL A 74 -6.44 -0.41 -3.46
N LEU A 75 -7.27 -0.66 -4.47
CA LEU A 75 -6.79 -0.97 -5.81
C LEU A 75 -6.09 0.23 -6.44
N GLU A 76 -6.68 1.41 -6.32
CA GLU A 76 -6.09 2.66 -6.82
C GLU A 76 -4.77 2.96 -6.10
N LEU A 77 -4.74 2.85 -4.76
CA LEU A 77 -3.53 3.00 -3.96
C LEU A 77 -2.42 2.09 -4.48
N ALA A 78 -2.68 0.79 -4.61
CA ALA A 78 -1.70 -0.19 -5.05
C ALA A 78 -1.23 0.05 -6.50
N LYS A 79 -2.15 0.39 -7.41
CA LYS A 79 -1.82 0.69 -8.81
C LYS A 79 -1.06 1.99 -8.99
N SER A 80 -1.23 2.97 -8.09
CA SER A 80 -0.54 4.25 -8.14
C SER A 80 0.93 4.17 -7.75
N PHE A 81 1.33 3.13 -7.01
CA PHE A 81 2.67 3.00 -6.44
C PHE A 81 3.78 3.03 -7.51
N LEU A 82 3.73 2.13 -8.50
CA LEU A 82 4.75 2.05 -9.56
C LEU A 82 4.83 3.34 -10.42
N PRO A 83 3.70 3.92 -10.88
CA PRO A 83 3.72 5.23 -11.53
C PRO A 83 4.37 6.33 -10.69
N ASN A 84 4.07 6.38 -9.38
CA ASN A 84 4.66 7.37 -8.48
C ASN A 84 6.18 7.17 -8.34
N CYS A 85 6.65 5.93 -8.18
CA CYS A 85 8.09 5.66 -8.14
C CYS A 85 8.78 5.97 -9.47
N THR A 86 8.12 5.69 -10.60
CA THR A 86 8.65 6.01 -11.94
C THR A 86 8.76 7.53 -12.14
N ALA A 87 7.76 8.30 -11.70
CA ALA A 87 7.79 9.76 -11.75
C ALA A 87 8.92 10.38 -10.91
N LEU A 88 9.35 9.67 -9.86
CA LEU A 88 10.51 10.03 -9.03
C LEU A 88 11.86 9.51 -9.58
N GLY A 89 11.85 8.74 -10.69
CA GLY A 89 13.04 8.12 -11.26
C GLY A 89 13.58 6.93 -10.45
N LEU A 90 12.73 6.30 -9.64
CA LEU A 90 13.07 5.25 -8.68
C LEU A 90 12.34 3.93 -8.95
N SER A 91 12.18 3.52 -10.21
CA SER A 91 11.62 2.19 -10.51
C SER A 91 12.67 1.10 -10.24
N ALA A 92 12.34 0.15 -9.36
CA ALA A 92 13.13 -1.06 -9.12
C ALA A 92 13.16 -2.00 -10.34
#